data_AF-A0A9Q3D2K7-F1
#
_entry.id   AF-A0A9Q3D2K7-F1
#
_cell.length_a   1.000
_cell.length_b   1.000
_cell.length_c   1.000
_cell.angle_alpha   90.00
_cell.angle_beta   90.00
_cell.angle_gamma   90.00
#
_symmetry.space_group_name_H-M   'P 1'
#
loop_
_entity.id
_entity.type
_entity.pdbx_description
1 polymer ?
#
loop_
_entity_poly.entity_id
_entity_poly.type
_entity_poly.pdbx_seq_one_letter_code
_entity_poly.pdbx_strand_id
1 'polypeptide(L)' 'MGTKLEFSTECHPQPDGLAERMIQTMEDIIIRFCAYGMEYKDHEGYAHYWVTLLTEMKMAYKTSQHSTTGNTPSPIEKG' A
#
# COMPACT_ATOMS: atom_id res chain seq x y z
N MET A 1 24.69 10.34 -3.13
CA MET A 1 23.92 9.79 -4.27
C MET A 1 23.35 10.99 -5.00
N GLY A 2 23.80 11.29 -6.23
CA GLY A 2 23.52 12.55 -6.93
C GLY A 2 22.08 12.68 -7.44
N THR A 3 21.09 12.40 -6.60
CA THR A 3 19.66 12.39 -6.95
C THR A 3 19.12 13.81 -6.98
N LYS A 4 18.41 14.18 -8.05
CA LYS A 4 17.72 15.46 -8.15
C LYS A 4 16.47 15.43 -7.27
N LEU A 5 16.29 16.43 -6.43
CA LEU A 5 15.08 16.61 -5.62
C LEU A 5 14.06 17.42 -6.42
N GLU A 6 12.82 16.93 -6.47
CA GLU A 6 11.68 17.64 -7.05
C GLU A 6 10.63 17.82 -5.95
N PHE A 7 10.17 19.05 -5.77
CA PHE A 7 9.23 19.42 -4.72
C PHE A 7 7.93 19.92 -5.35
N SER A 8 6.82 19.54 -4.74
CA SER A 8 5.50 20.05 -5.10
C SER A 8 5.32 21.49 -4.64
N THR A 9 4.47 22.21 -5.37
CA THR A 9 4.00 23.54 -5.00
C THR A 9 3.21 23.48 -3.70
N GLU A 10 3.42 24.46 -2.82
CA GLU A 10 2.71 24.56 -1.54
C GLU A 10 1.18 24.56 -1.73
N CYS A 11 0.46 23.86 -0.85
CA CYS A 11 -1.01 23.78 -0.83
C CYS A 11 -1.66 23.25 -2.12
N HIS A 12 -0.90 22.59 -2.99
CA HIS A 12 -1.40 21.98 -4.22
C HIS A 12 -1.00 20.50 -4.21
N PRO A 13 -1.90 19.59 -3.78
CA PRO A 13 -1.60 18.16 -3.60
C PRO A 13 -1.50 17.38 -4.92
N GLN A 14 -2.14 17.89 -5.97
CA GLN A 14 -2.21 17.27 -7.31
C GLN A 14 -0.87 16.82 -7.93
N PRO A 15 0.28 17.54 -7.78
CA PRO A 15 1.57 17.08 -8.31
C PRO A 15 2.03 15.77 -7.67
N ASP A 16 1.64 15.53 -6.41
CA ASP A 16 1.90 14.28 -5.69
C ASP A 16 0.75 13.26 -5.82
N GLY A 17 -0.23 13.52 -6.69
CA GLY A 17 -1.47 12.75 -6.75
C GLY A 17 -1.31 11.25 -6.97
N LEU A 18 -0.22 10.81 -7.63
CA LEU A 18 0.12 9.38 -7.73
C LEU A 18 0.50 8.78 -6.37
N ALA A 19 1.32 9.49 -5.59
CA ALA A 19 1.70 9.07 -4.25
C ALA A 19 0.50 9.13 -3.31
N GLU A 20 -0.29 10.20 -3.35
CA GLU A 20 -1.50 10.35 -2.54
C GLU A 20 -2.54 9.26 -2.82
N ARG A 21 -2.77 8.93 -4.11
CA ARG A 21 -3.69 7.86 -4.49
C ARG A 21 -3.18 6.49 -4.02
N MET A 22 -1.86 6.30 -4.05
CA MET A 22 -1.23 5.09 -3.55
C MET A 22 -1.37 4.98 -2.02
N ILE A 23 -1.18 6.08 -1.28
CA ILE A 23 -1.40 6.14 0.17
C ILE A 23 -2.84 5.72 0.51
N GLN A 24 -3.85 6.30 -0.15
CA GLN A 24 -5.25 5.93 0.08
C GLN A 24 -5.52 4.44 -0.19
N THR A 25 -4.90 3.89 -1.24
CA THR A 25 -5.05 2.46 -1.58
C THR A 25 -4.44 1.57 -0.50
N MET A 26 -3.25 1.92 0.01
CA MET A 26 -2.61 1.19 1.11
C MET A 26 -3.41 1.31 2.41
N GLU A 27 -3.93 2.49 2.74
CA GLU A 27 -4.76 2.71 3.92
C GLU A 27 -6.01 1.82 3.90
N ASP A 28 -6.71 1.75 2.76
CA ASP A 28 -7.88 0.90 2.59
C ASP A 28 -7.55 -0.60 2.76
N ILE A 29 -6.40 -1.05 2.25
CA ILE A 29 -5.93 -2.43 2.45
C ILE A 29 -5.65 -2.68 3.93
N ILE A 30 -4.88 -1.81 4.60
CA ILE A 30 -4.53 -1.96 6.03
C ILE A 30 -5.79 -1.99 6.90
N ILE A 31 -6.74 -1.09 6.66
CA ILE A 31 -7.99 -1.04 7.42
C ILE A 31 -8.74 -2.37 7.31
N ARG A 32 -8.82 -2.96 6.12
CA ARG A 32 -9.46 -4.27 5.92
C ARG A 32 -8.71 -5.38 6.64
N PHE A 33 -7.39 -5.46 6.49
CA PHE A 33 -6.57 -6.49 7.17
C PHE A 33 -6.66 -6.38 8.70
N CYS A 34 -6.62 -5.16 9.24
CA CYS A 34 -6.81 -4.91 10.67
C CYS A 34 -8.23 -5.30 11.12
N ALA A 35 -9.27 -4.99 10.35
CA ALA A 35 -10.64 -5.38 10.67
C ALA A 35 -10.82 -6.91 10.72
N TYR A 36 -10.28 -7.64 9.73
CA TYR A 36 -10.27 -9.10 9.73
C TYR A 36 -9.41 -9.69 10.86
N GLY A 37 -8.24 -9.10 11.15
CA GLY A 37 -7.36 -9.53 12.24
C GLY A 37 -7.91 -9.29 13.65
N MET A 38 -8.95 -8.45 13.80
CA MET A 38 -9.68 -8.31 15.07
C MET A 38 -10.64 -9.48 15.33
N GLU A 39 -11.14 -10.14 14.28
CA GLU A 39 -11.96 -11.35 14.40
C GLU A 39 -11.10 -12.61 14.57
N TYR A 40 -9.92 -12.65 13.96
CA TYR A 40 -8.96 -13.75 14.05
C TYR A 40 -7.77 -13.36 14.95
N LYS A 41 -7.92 -13.61 16.25
CA LYS A 41 -6.76 -13.60 17.16
C LYS A 41 -5.87 -14.79 16.82
N ASP A 42 -4.57 -14.57 16.74
CA ASP A 42 -3.61 -15.67 16.65
C ASP A 42 -3.69 -16.56 17.93
N HIS A 43 -2.97 -17.69 17.92
CA HIS A 43 -2.88 -18.59 19.08
C HIS A 43 -2.39 -17.90 20.36
N GLU A 44 -1.80 -16.69 20.25
CA GLU A 44 -1.26 -15.89 21.34
C GLU A 44 -2.22 -14.79 21.81
N GLY A 45 -3.39 -14.63 21.15
CA GLY A 45 -4.45 -13.73 21.56
C GLY A 45 -4.27 -12.27 21.11
N TYR A 46 -3.27 -11.97 20.27
CA TYR A 46 -2.99 -10.61 19.82
C TYR A 46 -3.73 -10.30 18.51
N ALA A 47 -4.36 -9.12 18.46
CA ALA A 47 -4.76 -8.53 17.18
C ALA A 47 -3.48 -8.12 16.45
N HIS A 48 -3.34 -8.50 15.18
CA HIS A 48 -2.15 -8.17 14.39
C HIS A 48 -1.92 -6.65 14.38
N TYR A 49 -0.80 -6.19 14.94
CA TYR A 49 -0.41 -4.78 14.90
C TYR A 49 -0.14 -4.37 13.46
N TRP A 50 -0.63 -3.21 13.02
CA TRP A 50 -0.58 -2.81 11.60
C TRP A 50 0.81 -2.91 10.94
N VAL A 51 1.89 -2.73 11.73
CA VAL A 51 3.27 -2.89 11.24
C VAL A 51 3.60 -4.32 10.82
N THR A 52 3.08 -5.34 11.52
CA THR A 52 3.32 -6.74 11.16
C THR A 52 2.61 -7.11 9.86
N LEU A 53 1.52 -6.40 9.53
CA LEU A 53 0.75 -6.58 8.31
C LEU A 53 1.40 -5.93 7.08
N LEU A 54 2.43 -5.08 7.23
CA LEU A 54 3.05 -4.37 6.10
C LEU A 54 3.68 -5.31 5.07
N THR A 55 4.29 -6.41 5.51
CA THR A 55 4.90 -7.40 4.59
C THR A 55 3.81 -8.10 3.77
N GLU A 56 2.74 -8.54 4.42
CA GLU A 56 1.61 -9.20 3.77
C GLU A 56 0.88 -8.24 2.81
N MET A 57 0.63 -7.00 3.24
CA MET A 57 0.07 -5.94 2.41
C MET A 57 0.90 -5.71 1.14
N LYS A 58 2.23 -5.59 1.28
CA LYS A 58 3.13 -5.37 0.14
C LYS A 58 3.04 -6.52 -0.87
N MET A 59 2.96 -7.76 -0.38
CA MET A 59 2.81 -8.93 -1.25
C MET A 59 1.45 -8.94 -1.93
N ALA A 60 0.36 -8.70 -1.18
CA ALA A 60 -1.00 -8.62 -1.72
C ALA A 60 -1.11 -7.54 -2.81
N TYR A 61 -0.54 -6.36 -2.59
CA TYR A 61 -0.54 -5.29 -3.59
C TYR A 61 0.23 -5.70 -4.86
N LYS A 62 1.44 -6.25 -4.72
CA LYS A 62 2.30 -6.66 -5.85
C LYS A 62 1.69 -7.74 -6.74
N THR A 63 0.76 -8.53 -6.21
CA THR A 63 0.08 -9.63 -6.91
C THR A 63 -1.37 -9.29 -7.30
N SER A 64 -1.89 -8.13 -6.85
CA SER A 64 -3.24 -7.69 -7.21
C SER A 64 -3.28 -7.14 -8.63
N GLN A 65 -4.29 -7.53 -9.42
CA GLN A 65 -4.48 -7.03 -10.78
C GLN A 65 -5.12 -5.65 -10.74
N HIS A 66 -4.54 -4.68 -11.44
CA HIS A 66 -5.13 -3.36 -11.58
C HIS A 66 -6.27 -3.39 -12.59
N SER A 67 -7.45 -2.88 -12.22
CA SER A 67 -8.69 -3.02 -12.98
C SER A 67 -8.60 -2.47 -14.42
N THR A 68 -7.87 -1.38 -14.64
CA THR A 68 -7.74 -0.77 -15.97
C THR A 68 -6.71 -1.48 -16.85
N THR A 69 -5.60 -1.96 -16.27
CA THR A 69 -4.47 -2.49 -17.05
C THR A 69 -4.49 -4.01 -17.14
N GLY A 70 -5.28 -4.70 -16.31
CA GLY A 70 -5.34 -6.16 -16.22
C GLY A 70 -4.05 -6.81 -15.72
N ASN A 71 -3.03 -6.02 -15.38
CA ASN A 71 -1.72 -6.49 -14.98
C ASN A 71 -1.49 -6.26 -13.49
N THR A 72 -0.62 -7.08 -12.91
CA THR A 72 -0.13 -6.87 -11.54
C THR A 72 1.05 -5.89 -11.57
N PRO A 73 1.38 -5.21 -10.45
CA PRO A 73 2.54 -4.32 -10.41
C PRO A 73 3.90 -5.03 -10.58
N SER A 74 4.03 -6.26 -10.09
CA SER A 74 5.35 -6.94 -10.02
C SER A 74 6.04 -7.24 -11.36
N PRO A 75 5.35 -7.58 -12.46
CA PRO A 75 5.95 -7.71 -13.78
C PRO A 75 6.35 -6.36 -14.39
N ILE A 76 5.64 -5.28 -14.04
CA ILE A 76 5.89 -3.93 -14.57
C ILE A 76 7.15 -3.32 -13.94
N GLU A 77 7.40 -3.58 -12.64
CA GLU A 77 8.55 -3.06 -11.89
C GLU A 77 9.90 -3.69 -12.29
N LYS A 78 9.89 -4.83 -13.01
CA LYS A 78 11.09 -5.56 -13.46
C LYS A 78 11.35 -5.47 -14.97
N GLY A 79 10.50 -4.73 -15.68
CA GLY A 79 10.58 -4.49 -17.13
C GLY A 79 11.64 -3.46 -17.49
#